data_AF-A0A1M6X8V4-F1
#
_entry.id   AF-A0A1M6X8V4-F1
#
_cell.length_a   1.000
_cell.length_b   1.000
_cell.length_c   1.000
_cell.angle_alpha   90.00
_cell.angle_beta   90.00
_cell.angle_gamma   90.00
#
_symmetry.space_group_name_H-M   'P 1'
#
loop_
_entity.id
_entity.type
_entity.pdbx_description
1 polymer ?
#
loop_
_entity_poly.entity_id
_entity_poly.type
_entity_poly.pdbx_seq_one_letter_code
_entity_poly.pdbx_strand_id
1 'polypeptide(L)'
;MNPVIDPRDGDVEDDASSTKRRSLLSLAGSLLAEISLPKLILSWTMLFVVPGLLLGLAPLVASAWVSMVSRKITSPLLGIWPALLLVTVLAIGLFGVRSLFRMAESSFWSLNSLAVEPIYVACREGLRHLVEKLLQSRLSESQLATLRAGTAGAAGIIIFAVASAVVTLCWPSSRWLGNLTDLASPHDLVSVALANSIVLVSAYLAVAALVWAFADATMPQPRDFGEFPASAGADHTWRVAHLSDIHVVGERYGFRIESGRAGPRGNERLNRLLTLLDFIHANNPLDTILITGDMTDAGRSAEWSELLDALKAHPRLAERILILPGNHDLNIVDRANPARLDLPTSPNRKLRRLRFLSAVDALHGERVRLIDQAGRCLLAGSLSEALKPHRTEMAKFAEVGRPRLSRRLNELWAAVFPMVLPPDRDDGLGIILLDSNADTHFSFTNALGMISVEQVRGIEIAAALYPQARWIIALHHHVIEYPKVAKVLSERIGTALVNGNWFVRRLQALGGRVVLMHGHRHIDWIGKCAGLAIVSAPSPVMEATDGSSTYFYIHTLATRTDGQFGLLTPERVVVDGQP
;
A
#
# COMPACT_ATOMS: atom_id res chain seq x y z
N MET A 1 12.73 -14.49 43.14
CA MET A 1 14.08 -14.02 42.75
C MET A 1 13.91 -12.61 42.20
N ASN A 2 14.64 -11.62 42.70
CA ASN A 2 14.59 -10.24 42.22
C ASN A 2 15.92 -9.93 41.53
N PRO A 3 16.02 -10.13 40.20
CA PRO A 3 17.26 -9.85 39.49
C PRO A 3 17.56 -8.34 39.51
N VAL A 4 18.84 -7.97 39.41
CA VAL A 4 19.27 -6.56 39.35
C VAL A 4 18.77 -5.89 38.06
N ILE A 5 18.74 -6.64 36.97
CA ILE A 5 18.10 -6.27 35.70
C ILE A 5 17.05 -7.34 35.43
N ASP A 6 15.78 -6.95 35.39
CA ASP A 6 14.71 -7.87 35.05
C ASP A 6 14.62 -8.01 33.53
N PRO A 7 14.97 -9.18 32.96
CA PRO A 7 14.93 -9.37 31.50
C PRO A 7 13.52 -9.27 30.93
N ARG A 8 12.48 -9.37 31.77
CA ARG A 8 11.10 -9.17 31.34
C ARG A 8 10.87 -7.72 30.92
N ASP A 9 11.55 -6.76 31.52
CA ASP A 9 11.34 -5.32 31.26
C ASP A 9 12.10 -4.82 30.02
N GLY A 10 12.88 -5.71 29.40
CA GLY A 10 13.70 -5.41 28.24
C GLY A 10 14.85 -4.46 28.53
N ASP A 11 15.69 -4.24 27.54
CA ASP A 11 16.84 -3.36 27.63
C ASP A 11 16.99 -2.44 26.41
N VAL A 12 18.18 -1.87 26.24
CA VAL A 12 18.44 -0.91 25.16
C VAL A 12 18.39 -1.54 23.76
N GLU A 13 18.57 -2.86 23.65
CA GLU A 13 18.47 -3.60 22.39
C GLU A 13 17.02 -3.65 21.89
N ASP A 14 16.05 -3.73 22.80
CA ASP A 14 14.61 -3.68 22.46
C ASP A 14 14.17 -2.31 21.90
N ASP A 15 14.98 -1.26 22.14
CA ASP A 15 14.76 0.08 21.62
C ASP A 15 15.56 0.36 20.32
N ALA A 16 16.29 -0.63 19.76
CA ALA A 16 17.22 -0.42 18.64
C ALA A 16 16.52 0.08 17.36
N SER A 17 15.36 -0.49 17.05
CA SER A 17 14.54 -0.12 15.88
C SER A 17 13.41 0.87 16.20
N SER A 18 13.28 1.31 17.45
CA SER A 18 12.11 2.08 17.89
C SER A 18 12.17 3.53 17.44
N THR A 19 11.21 3.91 16.61
CA THR A 19 10.97 5.30 16.17
C THR A 19 10.44 6.20 17.29
N LYS A 20 9.87 5.61 18.35
CA LYS A 20 9.39 6.34 19.54
C LYS A 20 10.50 6.62 20.56
N ARG A 21 11.56 5.80 20.57
CA ARG A 21 12.68 5.92 21.53
C ARG A 21 13.93 6.53 20.90
N ARG A 22 14.09 6.42 19.57
CA ARG A 22 15.25 6.91 18.83
C ARG A 22 14.84 8.02 17.85
N SER A 23 15.74 8.98 17.64
CA SER A 23 15.57 9.94 16.55
C SER A 23 15.85 9.29 15.19
N LEU A 24 15.27 9.83 14.11
CA LEU A 24 15.54 9.36 12.75
C LEU A 24 17.04 9.43 12.39
N LEU A 25 17.76 10.44 12.92
CA LEU A 25 19.21 10.56 12.72
C LEU A 25 19.97 9.41 13.40
N SER A 26 19.56 9.04 14.63
CA SER A 26 20.15 7.90 15.35
C SER A 26 19.90 6.59 14.61
N LEU A 27 18.68 6.37 14.11
CA LEU A 27 18.33 5.19 13.32
C LEU A 27 19.15 5.16 12.03
N ALA A 28 19.22 6.26 11.27
CA ALA A 28 20.02 6.36 10.07
C ALA A 28 21.51 6.06 10.32
N GLY A 29 22.06 6.52 11.44
CA GLY A 29 23.45 6.26 11.84
C GLY A 29 23.73 4.77 12.07
N SER A 30 22.91 4.10 12.88
CA SER A 30 23.03 2.64 13.11
C SER A 30 22.87 1.84 11.82
N LEU A 31 21.93 2.27 10.97
CA LEU A 31 21.70 1.66 9.67
C LEU A 31 22.92 1.72 8.75
N LEU A 32 23.55 2.89 8.64
CA LEU A 32 24.77 3.04 7.85
C LEU A 32 25.93 2.19 8.38
N ALA A 33 25.99 1.97 9.69
CA ALA A 33 27.03 1.13 10.30
C ALA A 33 26.81 -0.37 10.03
N GLU A 34 25.56 -0.82 9.95
CA GLU A 34 25.21 -2.25 9.86
C GLU A 34 24.83 -2.72 8.45
N ILE A 35 24.59 -1.79 7.52
CA ILE A 35 24.14 -2.14 6.18
C ILE A 35 25.21 -2.90 5.39
N SER A 36 24.80 -3.99 4.74
CA SER A 36 25.67 -4.73 3.84
C SER A 36 25.83 -3.95 2.52
N LEU A 37 26.93 -3.23 2.36
CA LEU A 37 27.25 -2.49 1.13
C LEU A 37 27.16 -3.36 -0.14
N PRO A 38 27.67 -4.61 -0.17
CA PRO A 38 27.53 -5.45 -1.36
C PRO A 38 26.06 -5.75 -1.71
N LYS A 39 25.22 -6.03 -0.71
CA LYS A 39 23.79 -6.26 -0.94
C LYS A 39 23.08 -4.98 -1.38
N LEU A 40 23.43 -3.84 -0.79
CA LEU A 40 22.87 -2.54 -1.17
C LEU A 40 23.19 -2.21 -2.63
N ILE A 41 24.45 -2.34 -3.04
CA ILE A 41 24.90 -2.13 -4.44
C ILE A 41 24.14 -3.06 -5.38
N LEU A 42 24.02 -4.35 -5.03
CA LEU A 42 23.31 -5.32 -5.85
C LEU A 42 21.82 -4.98 -5.99
N SER A 43 21.14 -4.67 -4.88
CA SER A 43 19.74 -4.24 -4.88
C SER A 43 19.54 -2.98 -5.72
N TRP A 44 20.39 -1.96 -5.54
CA TRP A 44 20.31 -0.71 -6.29
C TRP A 44 20.53 -0.93 -7.78
N THR A 45 21.48 -1.80 -8.14
CA THR A 45 21.74 -2.18 -9.53
C THR A 45 20.53 -2.87 -10.17
N MET A 46 19.92 -3.83 -9.46
CA MET A 46 18.78 -4.59 -9.96
C MET A 46 17.49 -3.75 -10.05
N LEU A 47 17.26 -2.84 -9.09
CA LEU A 47 16.01 -2.08 -8.98
C LEU A 47 16.03 -0.78 -9.79
N PHE A 48 17.19 -0.13 -9.93
CA PHE A 48 17.27 1.20 -10.56
C PHE A 48 18.17 1.20 -11.81
N VAL A 49 19.41 0.71 -11.70
CA VAL A 49 20.39 0.84 -12.80
C VAL A 49 19.99 0.02 -14.01
N VAL A 50 19.69 -1.28 -13.84
CA VAL A 50 19.34 -2.16 -14.96
C VAL A 50 18.03 -1.71 -15.63
N PRO A 51 16.92 -1.48 -14.91
CA PRO A 51 15.68 -0.98 -15.52
C PRO A 51 15.86 0.39 -16.17
N GLY A 52 16.63 1.28 -15.53
CA GLY A 52 16.98 2.59 -16.06
C GLY A 52 17.69 2.48 -17.40
N LEU A 53 18.77 1.70 -17.50
CA LEU A 53 19.50 1.50 -18.75
C LEU A 53 18.63 0.84 -19.84
N LEU A 54 17.81 -0.16 -19.48
CA LEU A 54 16.88 -0.78 -20.42
C LEU A 54 15.88 0.22 -21.01
N LEU A 55 15.35 1.14 -20.18
CA LEU A 55 14.46 2.20 -20.63
C LEU A 55 15.14 3.14 -21.64
N GLY A 56 16.40 3.51 -21.40
CA GLY A 56 17.17 4.38 -22.30
C GLY A 56 17.65 3.69 -23.57
N LEU A 57 17.83 2.37 -23.54
CA LEU A 57 18.14 1.55 -24.71
C LEU A 57 16.91 1.30 -25.59
N ALA A 58 15.70 1.30 -25.02
CA ALA A 58 14.49 0.96 -25.75
C ALA A 58 14.28 1.78 -27.04
N PRO A 59 14.46 3.12 -27.08
CA PRO A 59 14.36 3.89 -28.32
C PRO A 59 15.37 3.47 -29.39
N LEU A 60 16.61 3.15 -29.00
CA LEU A 60 17.67 2.71 -29.93
C LEU A 60 17.35 1.34 -30.52
N VAL A 61 16.92 0.40 -29.68
CA VAL A 61 16.54 -0.95 -30.10
C VAL A 61 15.30 -0.91 -31.00
N ALA A 62 14.29 -0.13 -30.61
CA ALA A 62 13.07 0.03 -31.39
C ALA A 62 13.35 0.66 -32.76
N SER A 63 14.13 1.74 -32.82
CA SER A 63 14.48 2.40 -34.09
C SER A 63 15.36 1.52 -34.99
N ALA A 64 16.36 0.83 -34.43
CA ALA A 64 17.19 -0.11 -35.18
C ALA A 64 16.36 -1.27 -35.75
N TRP A 65 15.40 -1.78 -34.97
CA TRP A 65 14.48 -2.83 -35.40
C TRP A 65 13.54 -2.35 -36.52
N VAL A 66 12.89 -1.19 -36.36
CA VAL A 66 12.04 -0.59 -37.40
C VAL A 66 12.82 -0.38 -38.69
N SER A 67 14.05 0.13 -38.61
CA SER A 67 14.94 0.29 -39.77
C SER A 67 15.30 -1.04 -40.44
N MET A 68 15.54 -2.10 -39.66
CA MET A 68 15.80 -3.45 -40.20
C MET A 68 14.56 -4.02 -40.91
N VAL A 69 13.39 -3.94 -40.29
CA VAL A 69 12.13 -4.46 -40.84
C VAL A 69 11.75 -3.70 -42.11
N SER A 70 11.82 -2.37 -42.08
CA SER A 70 11.53 -1.51 -43.24
C SER A 70 12.42 -1.86 -44.45
N ARG A 71 13.73 -2.06 -44.25
CA ARG A 71 14.65 -2.49 -45.32
C ARG A 71 14.35 -3.89 -45.88
N LYS A 72 13.85 -4.82 -45.05
CA LYS A 72 13.48 -6.17 -45.50
C LYS A 72 12.14 -6.21 -46.24
N ILE A 73 11.19 -5.35 -45.86
CA ILE A 73 9.89 -5.22 -46.53
C ILE A 73 10.02 -4.52 -47.88
N THR A 74 10.94 -3.55 -48.01
CA THR A 74 11.17 -2.78 -49.24
C THR A 74 12.07 -3.49 -50.27
N SER A 75 12.63 -4.66 -49.94
CA SER A 75 13.43 -5.44 -50.88
C SER A 75 12.55 -6.36 -51.75
N PRO A 76 12.50 -6.17 -53.08
CA PRO A 76 11.62 -6.95 -53.97
C PRO A 76 12.00 -8.44 -54.12
N LEU A 77 13.07 -8.91 -53.45
CA LEU A 77 13.73 -10.20 -53.72
C LEU A 77 13.43 -11.31 -52.70
N LEU A 78 12.56 -11.09 -51.70
CA LEU A 78 12.34 -12.05 -50.62
C LEU A 78 10.88 -12.52 -50.58
N GLY A 79 10.58 -13.70 -51.15
CA GLY A 79 9.25 -14.33 -51.28
C GLY A 79 8.39 -14.44 -50.00
N ILE A 80 8.02 -15.65 -49.55
CA ILE A 80 7.07 -15.85 -48.42
C ILE A 80 7.63 -15.40 -47.05
N TRP A 81 8.94 -15.16 -46.96
CA TRP A 81 9.67 -14.91 -45.71
C TRP A 81 9.29 -13.62 -44.96
N PRO A 82 9.05 -12.45 -45.60
CA PRO A 82 8.57 -11.26 -44.91
C PRO A 82 7.15 -11.46 -44.31
N ALA A 83 6.29 -12.24 -44.97
CA ALA A 83 4.97 -12.59 -44.46
C ALA A 83 5.05 -13.53 -43.25
N LEU A 84 5.89 -14.58 -43.32
CA LEU A 84 6.15 -15.47 -42.16
C LEU A 84 6.81 -14.73 -40.99
N LEU A 85 7.72 -13.80 -41.26
CA LEU A 85 8.32 -12.94 -40.23
C LEU A 85 7.25 -12.05 -39.59
N LEU A 86 6.36 -11.44 -40.38
CA LEU A 86 5.25 -10.63 -39.87
C LEU A 86 4.29 -11.46 -39.01
N VAL A 87 3.92 -12.68 -39.46
CA VAL A 87 3.07 -13.60 -38.68
C VAL A 87 3.76 -14.02 -37.39
N THR A 88 5.06 -14.32 -37.41
CA THR A 88 5.83 -14.68 -36.22
C THR A 88 5.93 -13.49 -35.24
N VAL A 89 6.13 -12.28 -35.75
CA VAL A 89 6.13 -11.04 -34.95
C VAL A 89 4.75 -10.76 -34.37
N LEU A 90 3.68 -10.95 -35.14
CA LEU A 90 2.31 -10.83 -34.64
C LEU A 90 2.00 -11.90 -33.59
N ALA A 91 2.49 -13.14 -33.75
CA ALA A 91 2.33 -14.20 -32.77
C ALA A 91 3.12 -13.92 -31.48
N ILE A 92 4.38 -13.51 -31.57
CA ILE A 92 5.18 -13.06 -30.41
C ILE A 92 4.54 -11.83 -29.77
N GLY A 93 3.96 -10.92 -30.57
CA GLY A 93 3.16 -9.81 -30.10
C GLY A 93 1.94 -10.27 -29.30
N LEU A 94 1.11 -11.14 -29.86
CA LEU A 94 -0.10 -11.67 -29.23
C LEU A 94 0.17 -12.41 -27.90
N PHE A 95 1.24 -13.20 -27.83
CA PHE A 95 1.57 -13.99 -26.62
C PHE A 95 2.50 -13.26 -25.64
N GLY A 96 3.40 -12.41 -26.13
CA GLY A 96 4.40 -11.70 -25.34
C GLY A 96 3.95 -10.32 -24.84
N VAL A 97 3.11 -9.60 -25.59
CA VAL A 97 2.68 -8.24 -25.23
C VAL A 97 1.94 -8.22 -23.92
N ARG A 98 1.12 -9.23 -23.58
CA ARG A 98 0.39 -9.19 -22.30
C ARG A 98 1.35 -9.24 -21.09
N SER A 99 2.42 -10.04 -21.17
CA SER A 99 3.42 -10.12 -20.10
C SER A 99 4.35 -8.91 -20.10
N LEU A 100 4.78 -8.44 -21.28
CA LEU A 100 5.62 -7.25 -21.44
C LEU A 100 4.87 -5.97 -21.06
N PHE A 101 3.59 -5.86 -21.39
CA PHE A 101 2.72 -4.76 -21.01
C PHE A 101 2.49 -4.77 -19.50
N ARG A 102 2.18 -5.91 -18.88
CA ARG A 102 2.10 -5.99 -17.41
C ARG A 102 3.41 -5.63 -16.73
N MET A 103 4.55 -6.05 -17.29
CA MET A 103 5.86 -5.68 -16.78
C MET A 103 6.13 -4.18 -16.95
N ALA A 104 5.84 -3.61 -18.12
CA ALA A 104 6.01 -2.19 -18.41
C ALA A 104 5.06 -1.32 -17.57
N GLU A 105 3.82 -1.75 -17.39
CA GLU A 105 2.82 -1.15 -16.52
C GLU A 105 3.28 -1.21 -15.05
N SER A 106 3.71 -2.38 -14.56
CA SER A 106 4.28 -2.52 -13.22
C SER A 106 5.53 -1.68 -13.02
N SER A 107 6.45 -1.63 -13.98
CA SER A 107 7.65 -0.77 -13.94
C SER A 107 7.30 0.72 -14.02
N PHE A 108 6.29 1.09 -14.80
CA PHE A 108 5.78 2.46 -14.87
C PHE A 108 5.16 2.90 -13.55
N TRP A 109 4.30 2.07 -12.96
CA TRP A 109 3.71 2.33 -11.66
C TRP A 109 4.75 2.31 -10.54
N SER A 110 5.76 1.43 -10.64
CA SER A 110 6.90 1.40 -9.72
C SER A 110 7.77 2.66 -9.84
N LEU A 111 8.04 3.14 -11.05
CA LEU A 111 8.76 4.41 -11.25
C LEU A 111 7.96 5.59 -10.69
N ASN A 112 6.64 5.60 -10.88
CA ASN A 112 5.78 6.61 -10.28
C ASN A 112 5.84 6.56 -8.75
N SER A 113 5.64 5.37 -8.16
CA SER A 113 5.55 5.20 -6.72
C SER A 113 6.88 5.33 -5.99
N LEU A 114 8.01 5.04 -6.64
CA LEU A 114 9.34 5.11 -6.04
C LEU A 114 10.06 6.45 -6.27
N ALA A 115 9.75 7.16 -7.36
CA ALA A 115 10.48 8.37 -7.73
C ALA A 115 9.57 9.59 -7.90
N VAL A 116 8.63 9.54 -8.85
CA VAL A 116 7.87 10.74 -9.28
C VAL A 116 6.97 11.25 -8.18
N GLU A 117 6.09 10.40 -7.67
CA GLU A 117 5.11 10.80 -6.67
C GLU A 117 5.78 11.10 -5.31
N PRO A 118 6.79 10.34 -4.80
CA PRO A 118 7.52 10.75 -3.59
C PRO A 118 8.21 12.10 -3.70
N ILE A 119 8.84 12.43 -4.84
CA ILE A 119 9.45 13.75 -5.06
C ILE A 119 8.38 14.83 -5.05
N TYR A 120 7.26 14.61 -5.74
CA TYR A 120 6.14 15.53 -5.76
C TYR A 120 5.53 15.75 -4.38
N VAL A 121 5.23 14.67 -3.66
CA VAL A 121 4.67 14.71 -2.30
C VAL A 121 5.64 15.37 -1.34
N ALA A 122 6.94 15.05 -1.39
CA ALA A 122 7.94 15.68 -0.53
C ALA A 122 8.04 17.20 -0.77
N CYS A 123 8.02 17.63 -2.03
CA CYS A 123 8.01 19.05 -2.37
C CYS A 123 6.72 19.73 -1.90
N ARG A 124 5.56 19.13 -2.19
CA ARG A 124 4.23 19.63 -1.79
C ARG A 124 4.12 19.76 -0.28
N GLU A 125 4.40 18.68 0.46
CA GLU A 125 4.29 18.67 1.92
C GLU A 125 5.36 19.54 2.58
N GLY A 126 6.56 19.64 2.00
CA GLY A 126 7.61 20.56 2.46
C GLY A 126 7.17 22.02 2.36
N LEU A 127 6.64 22.44 1.20
CA LEU A 127 6.07 23.78 1.02
C LEU A 127 4.88 24.02 1.95
N ARG A 128 3.95 23.06 2.01
CA ARG A 128 2.77 23.16 2.88
C ARG A 128 3.17 23.31 4.35
N HIS A 129 4.10 22.50 4.83
CA HIS A 129 4.57 22.56 6.22
C HIS A 129 5.21 23.91 6.53
N LEU A 130 6.04 24.45 5.63
CA LEU A 130 6.65 25.77 5.78
C LEU A 130 5.58 26.87 5.88
N VAL A 131 4.63 26.87 4.96
CA VAL A 131 3.62 27.94 4.87
C VAL A 131 2.59 27.83 6.02
N GLU A 132 2.13 26.63 6.38
CA GLU A 132 1.24 26.41 7.53
C GLU A 132 1.89 26.90 8.82
N LYS A 133 3.17 26.59 9.05
CA LYS A 133 3.90 27.05 10.24
C LYS A 133 3.97 28.57 10.36
N LEU A 134 3.98 29.29 9.24
CA LEU A 134 4.08 30.75 9.21
C LEU A 134 2.72 31.46 9.36
N LEU A 135 1.64 30.90 8.80
CA LEU A 135 0.39 31.62 8.58
C LEU A 135 -0.83 31.04 9.30
N GLN A 136 -0.78 29.80 9.82
CA GLN A 136 -1.97 29.09 10.28
C GLN A 136 -2.74 29.78 11.42
N SER A 137 -2.04 30.41 12.38
CA SER A 137 -2.71 31.08 13.51
C SER A 137 -3.56 32.29 13.08
N ARG A 138 -3.48 32.69 11.82
CA ARG A 138 -4.16 33.87 11.25
C ARG A 138 -5.22 33.51 10.22
N LEU A 139 -5.42 32.23 9.91
CA LEU A 139 -6.26 31.78 8.80
C LEU A 139 -7.41 30.90 9.28
N SER A 140 -8.58 31.10 8.70
CA SER A 140 -9.73 30.19 8.84
C SER A 140 -9.51 28.87 8.07
N GLU A 141 -10.31 27.85 8.35
CA GLU A 141 -10.23 26.54 7.68
C GLU A 141 -10.38 26.64 6.16
N SER A 142 -11.27 27.51 5.67
CA SER A 142 -11.48 27.72 4.22
C SER A 142 -10.26 28.35 3.54
N GLN A 143 -9.60 29.29 4.22
CA GLN A 143 -8.36 29.91 3.74
C GLN A 143 -7.20 28.92 3.78
N LEU A 144 -7.12 28.07 4.82
CA LEU A 144 -6.13 26.98 4.88
C LEU A 144 -6.33 25.96 3.75
N ALA A 145 -7.57 25.61 3.40
CA ALA A 145 -7.84 24.74 2.26
C ALA A 145 -7.36 25.36 0.93
N THR A 146 -7.63 26.66 0.73
CA THR A 146 -7.17 27.40 -0.47
C THR A 146 -5.65 27.47 -0.53
N LEU A 147 -5.00 27.70 0.61
CA LEU A 147 -3.55 27.72 0.74
C LEU A 147 -2.93 26.37 0.38
N ARG A 148 -3.50 25.27 0.88
CA ARG A 148 -3.06 23.90 0.56
C ARG A 148 -3.15 23.61 -0.93
N ALA A 149 -4.27 23.96 -1.55
CA ALA A 149 -4.44 23.86 -3.00
C ALA A 149 -3.37 24.68 -3.75
N GLY A 150 -3.10 25.92 -3.31
CA GLY A 150 -2.05 26.76 -3.87
C GLY A 150 -0.65 26.15 -3.74
N THR A 151 -0.31 25.57 -2.58
CA THR A 151 0.99 24.90 -2.38
C THR A 151 1.16 23.66 -3.26
N ALA A 152 0.08 22.92 -3.54
CA ALA A 152 0.10 21.80 -4.48
C ALA A 152 0.40 22.25 -5.92
N GLY A 153 -0.22 23.35 -6.36
CA GLY A 153 0.06 23.99 -7.64
C GLY A 153 1.52 24.46 -7.75
N ALA A 154 2.01 25.16 -6.72
CA ALA A 154 3.38 25.67 -6.69
C ALA A 154 4.42 24.55 -6.73
N ALA A 155 4.22 23.46 -5.99
CA ALA A 155 5.11 22.29 -6.02
C ALA A 155 5.26 21.71 -7.43
N GLY A 156 4.14 21.57 -8.16
CA GLY A 156 4.16 21.07 -9.53
C GLY A 156 4.95 21.96 -10.49
N ILE A 157 4.77 23.28 -10.39
CA ILE A 157 5.49 24.25 -11.22
C ILE A 157 7.00 24.19 -10.95
N ILE A 158 7.41 24.11 -9.68
CA ILE A 158 8.82 24.00 -9.30
C ILE A 158 9.44 22.73 -9.88
N ILE A 159 8.78 21.58 -9.71
CA ILE A 159 9.29 20.31 -10.23
C ILE A 159 9.34 20.31 -11.75
N PHE A 160 8.31 20.85 -12.41
CA PHE A 160 8.29 21.01 -13.87
C PHE A 160 9.49 21.83 -14.36
N ALA A 161 9.77 22.97 -13.73
CA ALA A 161 10.89 23.83 -14.10
C ALA A 161 12.24 23.12 -13.93
N VAL A 162 12.45 22.46 -12.78
CA VAL A 162 13.70 21.71 -12.50
C VAL A 162 13.87 20.55 -13.47
N ALA A 163 12.83 19.74 -13.68
CA ALA A 163 12.87 18.60 -14.59
C ALA A 163 13.09 19.03 -16.05
N SER A 164 12.48 20.13 -16.49
CA SER A 164 12.70 20.70 -17.83
C SER A 164 14.14 21.22 -18.00
N ALA A 165 14.73 21.80 -16.96
CA ALA A 165 16.14 22.19 -16.97
C ALA A 165 17.05 20.97 -17.12
N VAL A 166 16.78 19.86 -16.41
CA VAL A 166 17.53 18.61 -16.56
C VAL A 166 17.40 18.05 -17.98
N VAL A 167 16.20 18.03 -18.56
CA VAL A 167 16.00 17.63 -19.96
C VAL A 167 16.87 18.48 -20.89
N THR A 168 16.86 19.80 -20.73
CA THR A 168 17.64 20.73 -21.57
C THR A 168 19.15 20.46 -21.46
N LEU A 169 19.64 20.18 -20.25
CA LEU A 169 21.06 19.90 -20.00
C LEU A 169 21.50 18.53 -20.55
N CYS A 170 20.64 17.51 -20.47
CA CYS A 170 20.97 16.15 -20.90
C CYS A 170 20.63 15.86 -22.37
N TRP A 171 19.79 16.68 -23.01
CA TRP A 171 19.36 16.52 -24.40
C TRP A 171 20.53 16.37 -25.39
N PRO A 172 21.60 17.18 -25.33
CA PRO A 172 22.72 17.06 -26.28
C PRO A 172 23.45 15.72 -26.21
N SER A 173 23.40 15.05 -25.05
CA SER A 173 24.02 13.74 -24.83
C SER A 173 23.09 12.57 -25.14
N SER A 174 21.81 12.84 -25.44
CA SER A 174 20.82 11.83 -25.79
C SER A 174 20.89 11.45 -27.28
N ARG A 175 20.54 10.21 -27.60
CA ARG A 175 20.47 9.70 -28.98
C ARG A 175 19.26 8.79 -29.13
N TRP A 176 18.37 9.14 -30.04
CA TRP A 176 17.07 8.46 -30.20
C TRP A 176 17.03 7.45 -31.35
N LEU A 177 18.03 7.50 -32.24
CA LEU A 177 18.16 6.62 -33.39
C LEU A 177 19.36 5.71 -33.20
N GLY A 178 19.13 4.40 -33.24
CA GLY A 178 20.14 3.37 -33.11
C GLY A 178 20.38 2.60 -34.41
N ASN A 179 21.59 2.06 -34.53
CA ASN A 179 22.04 1.15 -35.59
C ASN A 179 22.59 -0.14 -34.97
N LEU A 180 22.54 -1.26 -35.70
CA LEU A 180 23.07 -2.55 -35.21
C LEU A 180 24.58 -2.52 -34.93
N THR A 181 25.30 -1.60 -35.57
CA THR A 181 26.73 -1.36 -35.35
C THR A 181 27.02 -0.78 -33.97
N ASP A 182 26.02 -0.19 -33.30
CA ASP A 182 26.18 0.33 -31.94
C ASP A 182 26.50 -0.78 -30.91
N LEU A 183 26.18 -2.04 -31.23
CA LEU A 183 26.55 -3.20 -30.40
C LEU A 183 28.06 -3.45 -30.36
N ALA A 184 28.83 -2.88 -31.30
CA ALA A 184 30.28 -3.00 -31.34
C ALA A 184 30.99 -2.10 -30.31
N SER A 185 30.28 -1.12 -29.71
CA SER A 185 30.82 -0.19 -28.71
C SER A 185 29.96 -0.15 -27.44
N PRO A 186 30.05 -1.17 -26.56
CA PRO A 186 29.19 -1.27 -25.37
C PRO A 186 29.31 -0.09 -24.40
N HIS A 187 30.50 0.51 -24.30
CA HIS A 187 30.73 1.65 -23.42
C HIS A 187 29.92 2.88 -23.86
N ASP A 188 29.96 3.21 -25.15
CA ASP A 188 29.21 4.34 -25.72
C ASP A 188 27.70 4.07 -25.68
N LEU A 189 27.29 2.80 -25.78
CA LEU A 189 25.91 2.40 -25.63
C LEU A 189 25.38 2.67 -24.20
N VAL A 190 26.20 2.43 -23.17
CA VAL A 190 25.81 2.68 -21.76
C VAL A 190 25.66 4.16 -21.48
N SER A 191 26.58 5.01 -21.96
CA SER A 191 26.51 6.46 -21.75
C SER A 191 25.29 7.08 -22.44
N VAL A 192 25.03 6.67 -23.69
CA VAL A 192 23.82 7.06 -24.43
C VAL A 192 22.56 6.56 -23.76
N ALA A 193 22.54 5.29 -23.32
CA ALA A 193 21.40 4.73 -22.60
C ALA A 193 21.10 5.56 -21.36
N LEU A 194 22.11 5.87 -20.55
CA LEU A 194 21.94 6.70 -19.36
C LEU A 194 21.37 8.08 -19.69
N ALA A 195 21.91 8.76 -20.72
CA ALA A 195 21.41 10.07 -21.15
C ALA A 195 19.96 10.01 -21.61
N ASN A 196 19.59 9.01 -22.43
CA ASN A 196 18.21 8.76 -22.85
C ASN A 196 17.28 8.52 -21.67
N SER A 197 17.70 7.71 -20.70
CA SER A 197 16.91 7.41 -19.49
C SER A 197 16.65 8.66 -18.67
N ILE A 198 17.68 9.49 -18.45
CA ILE A 198 17.53 10.75 -17.72
C ILE A 198 16.53 11.65 -18.44
N VAL A 199 16.67 11.81 -19.77
CA VAL A 199 15.72 12.64 -20.54
C VAL A 199 14.30 12.09 -20.47
N LEU A 200 14.10 10.79 -20.65
CA LEU A 200 12.77 10.15 -20.58
C LEU A 200 12.12 10.33 -19.20
N VAL A 201 12.86 10.03 -18.14
CA VAL A 201 12.34 10.12 -16.76
C VAL A 201 12.08 11.57 -16.37
N SER A 202 12.97 12.51 -16.73
CA SER A 202 12.78 13.94 -16.43
C SER A 202 11.64 14.55 -17.24
N ALA A 203 11.50 14.22 -18.53
CA ALA A 203 10.38 14.70 -19.34
C ALA A 203 9.05 14.17 -18.79
N TYR A 204 9.02 12.89 -18.42
CA TYR A 204 7.85 12.28 -17.77
C TYR A 204 7.52 12.97 -16.44
N LEU A 205 8.51 13.15 -15.56
CA LEU A 205 8.37 13.83 -14.27
C LEU A 205 7.82 15.25 -14.44
N ALA A 206 8.31 16.00 -15.44
CA ALA A 206 7.84 17.35 -15.71
C ALA A 206 6.33 17.36 -16.01
N VAL A 207 5.88 16.55 -16.96
CA VAL A 207 4.45 16.48 -17.34
C VAL A 207 3.61 15.93 -16.19
N ALA A 208 4.05 14.83 -15.58
CA ALA A 208 3.33 14.20 -14.48
C ALA A 208 3.14 15.17 -13.31
N ALA A 209 4.19 15.88 -12.88
CA ALA A 209 4.11 16.82 -11.76
C ALA A 209 3.07 17.93 -12.00
N LEU A 210 2.94 18.44 -13.23
CA LEU A 210 1.88 19.41 -13.56
C LEU A 210 0.49 18.79 -13.49
N VAL A 211 0.31 17.58 -14.06
CA VAL A 211 -0.98 16.87 -14.02
C VAL A 211 -1.40 16.60 -12.58
N TRP A 212 -0.49 16.10 -11.74
CA TRP A 212 -0.72 15.85 -10.32
C TRP A 212 -1.03 17.15 -9.56
N ALA A 213 -0.24 18.20 -9.79
CA ALA A 213 -0.45 19.49 -9.15
C ALA A 213 -1.79 20.13 -9.50
N PHE A 214 -2.19 20.09 -10.78
CA PHE A 214 -3.49 20.57 -11.19
C PHE A 214 -4.61 19.74 -10.54
N ALA A 215 -4.48 18.42 -10.57
CA ALA A 215 -5.49 17.53 -10.01
C ALA A 215 -5.62 17.68 -8.48
N ASP A 216 -4.53 17.95 -7.77
CA ASP A 216 -4.52 18.15 -6.32
C ASP A 216 -4.99 19.56 -5.92
N ALA A 217 -4.65 20.58 -6.72
CA ALA A 217 -5.10 21.95 -6.48
C ALA A 217 -6.60 22.13 -6.75
N THR A 218 -7.19 21.33 -7.65
CA THR A 218 -8.62 21.41 -8.00
C THR A 218 -9.50 20.47 -7.18
N MET A 219 -8.91 19.47 -6.52
CA MET A 219 -9.63 18.53 -5.69
C MET A 219 -10.03 19.15 -4.34
N PRO A 220 -11.27 18.91 -3.85
CA PRO A 220 -11.67 19.35 -2.52
C PRO A 220 -10.75 18.78 -1.44
N GLN A 221 -10.15 19.68 -0.64
CA GLN A 221 -9.17 19.34 0.38
C GLN A 221 -9.79 18.52 1.53
N PRO A 222 -8.99 17.69 2.23
CA PRO A 222 -9.46 16.92 3.37
C PRO A 222 -9.87 17.85 4.53
N ARG A 223 -11.00 17.54 5.15
CA ARG A 223 -11.57 18.25 6.31
C ARG A 223 -12.08 17.25 7.33
N ASP A 224 -12.17 17.68 8.58
CA ASP A 224 -12.80 16.89 9.63
C ASP A 224 -14.29 16.65 9.30
N PHE A 225 -14.87 15.57 9.84
CA PHE A 225 -16.19 15.12 9.42
C PHE A 225 -17.31 16.13 9.72
N GLY A 226 -17.11 16.97 10.74
CA GLY A 226 -18.09 17.91 11.27
C GLY A 226 -19.11 17.18 12.16
N GLU A 227 -20.38 17.55 12.02
CA GLU A 227 -21.48 16.91 12.76
C GLU A 227 -21.86 15.55 12.14
N PHE A 228 -22.06 14.56 13.01
CA PHE A 228 -22.59 13.26 12.60
C PHE A 228 -24.12 13.35 12.50
N PRO A 229 -24.72 12.76 11.45
CA PRO A 229 -26.17 12.69 11.35
C PRO A 229 -26.77 11.95 12.55
N ALA A 230 -27.95 12.41 13.00
CA ALA A 230 -28.72 11.74 14.03
C ALA A 230 -29.19 10.35 13.55
N SER A 231 -29.38 9.42 14.48
CA SER A 231 -29.89 8.08 14.21
C SER A 231 -31.36 8.03 13.79
N ALA A 232 -32.13 9.09 14.05
CA ALA A 232 -33.54 9.17 13.68
C ALA A 232 -33.71 9.17 12.15
N GLY A 233 -34.42 8.18 11.61
CA GLY A 233 -34.69 8.04 10.17
C GLY A 233 -33.65 7.21 9.40
N ALA A 234 -32.87 6.36 10.07
CA ALA A 234 -32.09 5.30 9.43
C ALA A 234 -32.99 4.09 9.12
N ASP A 235 -33.03 3.69 7.84
CA ASP A 235 -33.83 2.54 7.40
C ASP A 235 -33.12 1.21 7.72
N HIS A 236 -31.79 1.22 7.62
CA HIS A 236 -30.96 0.05 7.90
C HIS A 236 -29.61 0.50 8.47
N THR A 237 -29.07 -0.27 9.40
CA THR A 237 -27.81 0.04 10.08
C THR A 237 -26.90 -1.17 10.18
N TRP A 238 -25.60 -0.95 10.04
CA TRP A 238 -24.55 -1.95 10.25
C TRP A 238 -23.56 -1.47 11.31
N ARG A 239 -23.21 -2.35 12.26
CA ARG A 239 -22.21 -2.11 13.31
C ARG A 239 -20.90 -2.81 12.97
N VAL A 240 -19.87 -2.00 12.75
CA VAL A 240 -18.54 -2.47 12.36
C VAL A 240 -17.53 -2.07 13.43
N ALA A 241 -16.93 -3.06 14.10
CA ALA A 241 -15.76 -2.82 14.92
C ALA A 241 -14.56 -2.63 13.99
N HIS A 242 -13.95 -1.44 14.00
CA HIS A 242 -12.80 -1.12 13.15
C HIS A 242 -11.54 -1.09 14.00
N LEU A 243 -10.70 -2.09 13.78
CA LEU A 243 -9.41 -2.28 14.42
C LEU A 243 -8.30 -2.09 13.40
N SER A 244 -7.10 -1.78 13.87
CA SER A 244 -5.90 -1.75 13.04
C SER A 244 -4.66 -1.87 13.90
N ASP A 245 -3.53 -2.20 13.29
CA ASP A 245 -2.21 -2.08 13.91
C ASP A 245 -2.14 -2.84 15.24
N ILE A 246 -2.47 -4.14 15.18
CA ILE A 246 -2.47 -5.02 16.36
C ILE A 246 -1.04 -5.35 16.80
N HIS A 247 -0.13 -5.50 15.84
CA HIS A 247 1.29 -5.86 16.05
C HIS A 247 1.48 -6.97 17.09
N VAL A 248 0.96 -8.16 16.79
CA VAL A 248 1.23 -9.36 17.58
C VAL A 248 2.73 -9.66 17.54
N VAL A 249 3.29 -9.96 18.70
CA VAL A 249 4.67 -10.43 18.87
C VAL A 249 4.69 -11.92 19.15
N GLY A 250 5.78 -12.62 18.79
CA GLY A 250 5.90 -14.07 18.97
C GLY A 250 6.30 -14.51 20.38
N GLU A 251 6.65 -13.55 21.25
CA GLU A 251 7.16 -13.82 22.59
C GLU A 251 6.24 -13.25 23.67
N ARG A 252 6.09 -13.97 24.79
CA ARG A 252 5.28 -13.55 25.96
C ARG A 252 5.66 -12.17 26.49
N TYR A 253 6.94 -11.82 26.41
CA TYR A 253 7.48 -10.54 26.87
C TYR A 253 8.07 -9.72 25.71
N GLY A 254 7.67 -9.98 24.46
CA GLY A 254 8.22 -9.31 23.29
C GLY A 254 7.80 -7.84 23.19
N PHE A 255 8.71 -7.01 22.65
CA PHE A 255 8.48 -5.59 22.36
C PHE A 255 8.27 -5.32 20.87
N ARG A 256 7.31 -4.48 20.51
CA ARG A 256 7.07 -4.11 19.10
C ARG A 256 8.18 -3.23 18.54
N ILE A 257 8.49 -3.39 17.25
CA ILE A 257 9.51 -2.61 16.53
C ILE A 257 9.38 -1.11 16.79
N GLU A 258 8.20 -0.54 16.55
CA GLU A 258 8.05 0.92 16.59
C GLU A 258 8.11 1.48 18.00
N SER A 259 7.48 0.79 18.95
CA SER A 259 7.32 1.30 20.31
C SER A 259 8.51 0.99 21.22
N GLY A 260 9.24 -0.11 20.97
CA GLY A 260 10.23 -0.63 21.91
C GLY A 260 9.64 -0.73 23.32
N ARG A 261 10.41 -0.29 24.32
CA ARG A 261 9.95 -0.24 25.72
C ARG A 261 9.00 0.92 26.06
N ALA A 262 8.69 1.81 25.12
CA ALA A 262 7.63 2.81 25.31
C ALA A 262 6.21 2.27 25.01
N GLY A 263 6.09 1.05 24.49
CA GLY A 263 4.81 0.41 24.18
C GLY A 263 4.43 -0.70 25.15
N PRO A 264 3.37 -1.46 24.84
CA PRO A 264 2.99 -2.61 25.61
C PRO A 264 3.93 -3.79 25.35
N ARG A 265 4.02 -4.69 26.33
CA ARG A 265 4.80 -5.91 26.26
C ARG A 265 3.90 -7.12 26.01
N GLY A 266 4.33 -8.06 25.16
CA GLY A 266 3.60 -9.30 24.92
C GLY A 266 2.20 -9.08 24.31
N ASN A 267 1.32 -10.07 24.42
CA ASN A 267 0.00 -10.06 23.77
C ASN A 267 -1.19 -9.92 24.73
N GLU A 268 -0.96 -9.61 26.01
CA GLU A 268 -2.06 -9.57 26.99
C GLU A 268 -3.11 -8.49 26.69
N ARG A 269 -2.70 -7.36 26.12
CA ARG A 269 -3.65 -6.32 25.67
C ARG A 269 -4.56 -6.82 24.54
N LEU A 270 -4.03 -7.64 23.62
CA LEU A 270 -4.85 -8.29 22.58
C LEU A 270 -5.88 -9.24 23.22
N ASN A 271 -5.47 -10.06 24.19
CA ASN A 271 -6.39 -10.97 24.88
C ASN A 271 -7.54 -10.22 25.56
N ARG A 272 -7.24 -9.09 26.21
CA ARG A 272 -8.26 -8.20 26.81
C ARG A 272 -9.18 -7.59 25.76
N LEU A 273 -8.62 -7.11 24.65
CA LEU A 273 -9.40 -6.58 23.52
C LEU A 273 -10.38 -7.63 22.97
N LEU A 274 -9.92 -8.87 22.74
CA LEU A 274 -10.77 -9.95 22.23
C LEU A 274 -11.88 -10.33 23.23
N THR A 275 -11.56 -10.39 24.53
CA THR A 275 -12.56 -10.63 25.58
C THR A 275 -13.61 -9.53 25.61
N LEU A 276 -13.19 -8.26 25.50
CA LEU A 276 -14.09 -7.11 25.46
C LEU A 276 -14.98 -7.12 24.21
N LEU A 277 -14.42 -7.45 23.04
CA LEU A 277 -15.18 -7.59 21.79
C LEU A 277 -16.20 -8.73 21.86
N ASP A 278 -15.87 -9.87 22.46
CA ASP A 278 -16.79 -11.00 22.62
C ASP A 278 -17.94 -10.64 23.56
N PHE A 279 -17.65 -9.90 24.64
CA PHE A 279 -18.69 -9.33 25.51
C PHE A 279 -19.59 -8.35 24.76
N ILE A 280 -19.02 -7.41 23.99
CA ILE A 280 -19.79 -6.43 23.21
C ILE A 280 -20.68 -7.16 22.20
N HIS A 281 -20.12 -8.09 21.42
CA HIS A 281 -20.84 -8.85 20.41
C HIS A 281 -21.98 -9.69 21.02
N ALA A 282 -21.79 -10.26 22.21
CA ALA A 282 -22.83 -11.02 22.89
C ALA A 282 -24.02 -10.16 23.35
N ASN A 283 -23.79 -8.90 23.73
CA ASN A 283 -24.84 -8.01 24.23
C ASN A 283 -25.50 -7.18 23.12
N ASN A 284 -24.70 -6.72 22.16
CA ASN A 284 -25.15 -5.99 20.99
C ASN A 284 -24.32 -6.51 19.79
N PRO A 285 -24.90 -7.38 18.95
CA PRO A 285 -24.17 -8.00 17.87
C PRO A 285 -23.47 -7.01 16.94
N LEU A 286 -22.31 -7.45 16.46
CA LEU A 286 -21.52 -6.77 15.44
C LEU A 286 -21.76 -7.49 14.11
N ASP A 287 -21.98 -6.73 13.04
CA ASP A 287 -22.11 -7.28 11.70
C ASP A 287 -20.74 -7.72 11.16
N THR A 288 -19.69 -6.98 11.49
CA THR A 288 -18.31 -7.28 11.06
C THR A 288 -17.28 -6.72 12.04
N ILE A 289 -16.15 -7.41 12.12
CA ILE A 289 -14.92 -6.92 12.76
C ILE A 289 -13.88 -6.75 11.65
N LEU A 290 -13.55 -5.51 11.32
CA LEU A 290 -12.61 -5.19 10.24
C LEU A 290 -11.26 -4.81 10.83
N ILE A 291 -10.22 -5.57 10.50
CA ILE A 291 -8.84 -5.28 10.90
C ILE A 291 -8.05 -4.76 9.70
N THR A 292 -7.73 -3.47 9.69
CA THR A 292 -7.11 -2.78 8.54
C THR A 292 -5.58 -2.86 8.54
N GLY A 293 -5.02 -4.06 8.64
CA GLY A 293 -3.58 -4.33 8.50
C GLY A 293 -2.79 -4.31 9.80
N ASP A 294 -1.52 -4.71 9.66
CA ASP A 294 -0.53 -4.84 10.72
C ASP A 294 -1.02 -5.72 11.88
N MET A 295 -1.47 -6.92 11.53
CA MET A 295 -1.84 -7.94 12.51
C MET A 295 -0.60 -8.43 13.26
N THR A 296 0.51 -8.58 12.56
CA THR A 296 1.80 -9.04 13.11
C THR A 296 2.83 -7.93 13.09
N ASP A 297 3.80 -7.97 13.99
CA ASP A 297 4.85 -6.95 14.05
C ASP A 297 5.93 -7.12 12.97
N ALA A 298 6.14 -8.35 12.45
CA ALA A 298 7.16 -8.63 11.44
C ALA A 298 6.80 -9.75 10.44
N GLY A 299 5.53 -10.19 10.38
CA GLY A 299 5.11 -11.28 9.50
C GLY A 299 5.74 -12.64 9.84
N ARG A 300 6.22 -12.82 11.08
CA ARG A 300 6.89 -14.05 11.51
C ARG A 300 5.89 -15.16 11.79
N SER A 301 6.32 -16.41 11.63
CA SER A 301 5.44 -17.55 11.88
C SER A 301 4.93 -17.60 13.33
N ALA A 302 5.78 -17.27 14.31
CA ALA A 302 5.38 -17.25 15.71
C ALA A 302 4.30 -16.20 16.00
N GLU A 303 4.38 -15.01 15.37
CA GLU A 303 3.40 -13.94 15.52
C GLU A 303 2.03 -14.33 14.93
N TRP A 304 2.06 -14.97 13.75
CA TRP A 304 0.84 -15.53 13.15
C TRP A 304 0.23 -16.65 14.01
N SER A 305 1.05 -17.51 14.61
CA SER A 305 0.56 -18.56 15.52
C SER A 305 -0.12 -17.96 16.75
N GLU A 306 0.51 -17.00 17.41
CA GLU A 306 -0.05 -16.31 18.59
C GLU A 306 -1.39 -15.64 18.26
N LEU A 307 -1.49 -14.97 17.11
CA LEU A 307 -2.76 -14.36 16.66
C LEU A 307 -3.85 -15.42 16.45
N LEU A 308 -3.54 -16.48 15.70
CA LEU A 308 -4.52 -17.52 15.38
C LEU A 308 -4.96 -18.28 16.63
N ASP A 309 -4.05 -18.55 17.56
CA ASP A 309 -4.37 -19.21 18.84
C ASP A 309 -5.21 -18.32 19.75
N ALA A 310 -4.93 -17.01 19.81
CA ALA A 310 -5.79 -16.05 20.51
C ALA A 310 -7.21 -16.03 19.92
N LEU A 311 -7.35 -16.03 18.59
CA LEU A 311 -8.65 -16.04 17.93
C LEU A 311 -9.43 -17.36 18.09
N LYS A 312 -8.75 -18.50 18.22
CA LYS A 312 -9.41 -19.80 18.49
C LYS A 312 -10.20 -19.79 19.79
N ALA A 313 -9.80 -19.00 20.78
CA ALA A 313 -10.54 -18.84 22.03
C ALA A 313 -11.88 -18.07 21.85
N HIS A 314 -12.07 -17.41 20.71
CA HIS A 314 -13.23 -16.56 20.41
C HIS A 314 -13.87 -16.89 19.04
N PRO A 315 -14.45 -18.09 18.87
CA PRO A 315 -14.97 -18.54 17.56
C PRO A 315 -16.05 -17.62 16.98
N ARG A 316 -16.92 -17.06 17.83
CA ARG A 316 -17.96 -16.09 17.40
C ARG A 316 -17.37 -14.83 16.79
N LEU A 317 -16.21 -14.37 17.29
CA LEU A 317 -15.50 -13.23 16.71
C LEU A 317 -14.82 -13.64 15.41
N ALA A 318 -14.18 -14.81 15.37
CA ALA A 318 -13.50 -15.31 14.18
C ALA A 318 -14.43 -15.36 12.95
N GLU A 319 -15.70 -15.75 13.14
CA GLU A 319 -16.73 -15.75 12.09
C GLU A 319 -17.07 -14.36 11.53
N ARG A 320 -16.77 -13.29 12.28
CA ARG A 320 -17.05 -11.89 11.91
C ARG A 320 -15.81 -11.13 11.42
N ILE A 321 -14.61 -11.67 11.64
CA ILE A 321 -13.36 -10.99 11.33
C ILE A 321 -13.10 -10.98 9.81
N LEU A 322 -12.72 -9.82 9.30
CA LEU A 322 -12.11 -9.63 7.98
C LEU A 322 -10.77 -8.92 8.18
N ILE A 323 -9.72 -9.42 7.56
CA ILE A 323 -8.38 -8.81 7.64
C ILE A 323 -7.85 -8.49 6.25
N LEU A 324 -6.99 -7.47 6.18
CA LEU A 324 -6.22 -7.09 4.99
C LEU A 324 -4.75 -6.89 5.39
N PRO A 325 -3.78 -6.95 4.47
CA PRO A 325 -2.38 -6.89 4.86
C PRO A 325 -1.93 -5.46 5.16
N GLY A 326 -1.14 -5.28 6.22
CA GLY A 326 -0.32 -4.08 6.42
C GLY A 326 1.16 -4.31 6.08
N ASN A 327 1.97 -3.27 6.25
CA ASN A 327 3.39 -3.34 5.88
C ASN A 327 4.19 -4.19 6.86
N HIS A 328 3.84 -4.25 8.14
CA HIS A 328 4.51 -5.12 9.10
C HIS A 328 4.28 -6.60 8.82
N ASP A 329 3.13 -6.95 8.24
CA ASP A 329 2.84 -8.32 7.85
C ASP A 329 3.72 -8.82 6.69
N LEU A 330 4.21 -7.91 5.83
CA LEU A 330 4.80 -8.27 4.53
C LEU A 330 6.24 -7.79 4.31
N ASN A 331 6.58 -6.60 4.78
CA ASN A 331 7.74 -5.86 4.30
C ASN A 331 8.89 -5.82 5.33
N ILE A 332 8.61 -6.14 6.61
CA ILE A 332 9.65 -6.21 7.65
C ILE A 332 10.59 -7.40 7.40
N VAL A 333 11.86 -7.08 7.18
CA VAL A 333 12.91 -8.08 6.94
C VAL A 333 13.41 -8.66 8.25
N ASP A 334 13.68 -7.80 9.23
CA ASP A 334 14.16 -8.19 10.55
C ASP A 334 13.73 -7.17 11.61
N ARG A 335 13.10 -7.67 12.66
CA ARG A 335 12.64 -6.87 13.81
C ARG A 335 13.81 -6.27 14.59
N ALA A 336 14.89 -7.04 14.74
CA ALA A 336 16.04 -6.65 15.57
C ALA A 336 17.09 -5.84 14.80
N ASN A 337 17.03 -5.82 13.47
CA ASN A 337 18.03 -5.14 12.65
C ASN A 337 17.38 -4.43 11.46
N PRO A 338 17.16 -3.11 11.54
CA PRO A 338 16.51 -2.38 10.48
C PRO A 338 17.41 -2.22 9.23
N ALA A 339 18.72 -2.54 9.32
CA ALA A 339 19.70 -2.45 8.24
C ALA A 339 19.68 -3.65 7.32
N ARG A 340 19.04 -4.75 7.76
CA ARG A 340 18.89 -5.94 6.94
C ARG A 340 17.95 -5.65 5.78
N LEU A 341 18.36 -6.07 4.59
CA LEU A 341 17.64 -5.82 3.34
C LEU A 341 17.39 -7.13 2.59
N ASP A 342 16.21 -7.23 1.98
CA ASP A 342 15.81 -8.34 1.13
C ASP A 342 16.17 -8.01 -0.33
N LEU A 343 16.93 -8.87 -0.99
CA LEU A 343 17.13 -8.76 -2.44
C LEU A 343 15.78 -8.95 -3.17
N PRO A 344 15.58 -8.40 -4.38
CA PRO A 344 14.35 -8.62 -5.16
C PRO A 344 14.04 -10.09 -5.43
N THR A 345 15.07 -10.93 -5.44
CA THR A 345 14.97 -12.38 -5.63
C THR A 345 14.82 -13.17 -4.33
N SER A 346 14.81 -12.51 -3.16
CA SER A 346 14.71 -13.15 -1.84
C SER A 346 13.40 -13.95 -1.68
N PRO A 347 13.44 -15.13 -1.05
CA PRO A 347 12.23 -15.89 -0.75
C PRO A 347 11.46 -15.35 0.46
N ASN A 348 12.08 -14.53 1.32
CA ASN A 348 11.53 -14.17 2.63
C ASN A 348 10.20 -13.41 2.56
N ARG A 349 10.14 -12.38 1.71
CA ARG A 349 8.90 -11.61 1.50
C ARG A 349 7.77 -12.48 0.96
N LYS A 350 8.09 -13.44 0.09
CA LYS A 350 7.13 -14.41 -0.41
C LYS A 350 6.62 -15.30 0.71
N LEU A 351 7.49 -15.77 1.61
CA LEU A 351 7.06 -16.54 2.79
C LEU A 351 6.09 -15.74 3.67
N ARG A 352 6.35 -14.45 3.89
CA ARG A 352 5.43 -13.56 4.64
C ARG A 352 4.07 -13.43 3.96
N ARG A 353 4.05 -13.20 2.63
CA ARG A 353 2.81 -13.23 1.82
C ARG A 353 2.05 -14.55 1.93
N LEU A 354 2.74 -15.69 1.87
CA LEU A 354 2.10 -17.01 2.00
C LEU A 354 1.51 -17.25 3.39
N ARG A 355 2.17 -16.77 4.46
CA ARG A 355 1.62 -16.84 5.82
C ARG A 355 0.35 -16.01 5.93
N PHE A 356 0.36 -14.78 5.40
CA PHE A 356 -0.84 -13.96 5.31
C PHE A 356 -1.95 -14.68 4.54
N LEU A 357 -1.67 -15.21 3.34
CA LEU A 357 -2.64 -15.97 2.54
C LEU A 357 -3.22 -17.16 3.31
N SER A 358 -2.38 -17.89 4.05
CA SER A 358 -2.83 -19.01 4.89
C SER A 358 -3.75 -18.55 6.02
N ALA A 359 -3.48 -17.39 6.63
CA ALA A 359 -4.31 -16.84 7.70
C ALA A 359 -5.66 -16.35 7.18
N VAL A 360 -5.70 -15.62 6.05
CA VAL A 360 -6.96 -15.16 5.45
C VAL A 360 -7.82 -16.31 4.94
N ASP A 361 -7.20 -17.35 4.37
CA ASP A 361 -7.90 -18.57 3.96
C ASP A 361 -8.65 -19.19 5.15
N ALA A 362 -7.96 -19.32 6.29
CA ALA A 362 -8.52 -19.89 7.52
C ALA A 362 -9.60 -19.01 8.18
N LEU A 363 -9.47 -17.69 8.13
CA LEU A 363 -10.38 -16.77 8.84
C LEU A 363 -11.62 -16.39 8.03
N HIS A 364 -11.47 -16.12 6.73
CA HIS A 364 -12.56 -15.59 5.90
C HIS A 364 -12.52 -16.02 4.44
N GLY A 365 -11.69 -17.02 4.09
CA GLY A 365 -11.49 -17.48 2.72
C GLY A 365 -12.78 -17.97 2.04
N GLU A 366 -13.68 -18.61 2.79
CA GLU A 366 -14.96 -19.10 2.27
C GLU A 366 -16.00 -17.99 2.05
N ARG A 367 -15.84 -16.84 2.73
CA ARG A 367 -16.81 -15.73 2.70
C ARG A 367 -16.52 -14.74 1.58
N VAL A 368 -15.25 -14.49 1.29
CA VAL A 368 -14.85 -13.53 0.26
C VAL A 368 -14.82 -14.16 -1.13
N ARG A 369 -14.99 -13.33 -2.15
CA ARG A 369 -14.94 -13.65 -3.58
C ARG A 369 -13.84 -12.83 -4.23
N LEU A 370 -13.29 -13.35 -5.32
CA LEU A 370 -12.26 -12.68 -6.12
C LEU A 370 -12.88 -12.13 -7.41
N ILE A 371 -12.20 -11.18 -8.05
CA ILE A 371 -12.64 -10.58 -9.31
C ILE A 371 -12.00 -11.29 -10.50
N ASP A 372 -12.83 -11.72 -11.46
CA ASP A 372 -12.36 -12.00 -12.81
C ASP A 372 -12.33 -10.71 -13.63
N GLN A 373 -11.13 -10.18 -13.80
CA GLN A 373 -10.88 -8.97 -14.58
C GLN A 373 -11.28 -9.13 -16.06
N ALA A 374 -11.16 -10.33 -16.63
CA ALA A 374 -11.45 -10.58 -18.04
C ALA A 374 -12.96 -10.74 -18.28
N GLY A 375 -13.62 -11.55 -17.46
CA GLY A 375 -15.07 -11.73 -17.48
C GLY A 375 -15.86 -10.54 -16.92
N ARG A 376 -15.19 -9.61 -16.22
CA ARG A 376 -15.81 -8.47 -15.50
C ARG A 376 -16.90 -8.94 -14.53
N CYS A 377 -16.63 -10.02 -13.81
CA CYS A 377 -17.54 -10.62 -12.85
C CYS A 377 -16.80 -11.00 -11.55
N LEU A 378 -17.55 -11.43 -10.54
CA LEU A 378 -16.96 -12.19 -9.44
C LEU A 378 -16.69 -13.61 -9.91
N LEU A 379 -15.57 -14.19 -9.48
CA LEU A 379 -15.37 -15.62 -9.61
C LEU A 379 -16.51 -16.35 -8.89
N ALA A 380 -16.99 -17.43 -9.51
CA ALA A 380 -18.07 -18.24 -8.95
C ALA A 380 -17.70 -18.81 -7.57
N GLY A 381 -16.40 -19.02 -7.34
CA GLY A 381 -15.87 -19.61 -6.12
C GLY A 381 -15.30 -18.64 -5.09
N SER A 382 -15.01 -19.18 -3.91
CA SER A 382 -14.40 -18.47 -2.77
C SER A 382 -12.89 -18.25 -2.93
N LEU A 383 -12.28 -17.43 -2.07
CA LEU A 383 -10.81 -17.34 -1.99
C LEU A 383 -10.21 -18.72 -1.67
N SER A 384 -10.84 -19.49 -0.78
CA SER A 384 -10.39 -20.85 -0.44
C SER A 384 -10.37 -21.78 -1.64
N GLU A 385 -11.39 -21.71 -2.49
CA GLU A 385 -11.43 -22.47 -3.74
C GLU A 385 -10.36 -22.02 -4.74
N ALA A 386 -10.10 -20.71 -4.83
CA ALA A 386 -9.04 -20.17 -5.68
C ALA A 386 -7.63 -20.55 -5.20
N LEU A 387 -7.42 -20.68 -3.87
CA LEU A 387 -6.14 -21.10 -3.30
C LEU A 387 -5.91 -22.61 -3.37
N LYS A 388 -6.98 -23.42 -3.44
CA LYS A 388 -6.90 -24.89 -3.42
C LYS A 388 -5.89 -25.50 -4.40
N PRO A 389 -5.79 -25.06 -5.68
CA PRO A 389 -4.81 -25.60 -6.63
C PRO A 389 -3.35 -25.27 -6.26
N HIS A 390 -3.14 -24.24 -5.43
CA HIS A 390 -1.81 -23.73 -5.07
C HIS A 390 -1.32 -24.24 -3.72
N ARG A 391 -2.19 -24.82 -2.87
CA ARG A 391 -1.84 -25.25 -1.49
C ARG A 391 -0.59 -26.12 -1.40
N THR A 392 -0.44 -27.11 -2.28
CA THR A 392 0.75 -27.98 -2.30
C THR A 392 2.02 -27.22 -2.68
N GLU A 393 1.94 -26.28 -3.63
CA GLU A 393 3.06 -25.44 -4.02
C GLU A 393 3.44 -24.45 -2.91
N MET A 394 2.44 -23.86 -2.24
CA MET A 394 2.64 -22.97 -1.08
C MET A 394 3.34 -23.70 0.07
N ALA A 395 2.86 -24.89 0.44
CA ALA A 395 3.47 -25.71 1.49
C ALA A 395 4.91 -26.10 1.16
N LYS A 396 5.15 -26.56 -0.08
CA LYS A 396 6.50 -26.89 -0.54
C LYS A 396 7.43 -25.68 -0.57
N PHE A 397 6.93 -24.51 -0.95
CA PHE A 397 7.72 -23.28 -0.91
C PHE A 397 8.07 -22.89 0.53
N ALA A 398 7.12 -23.03 1.46
CA ALA A 398 7.34 -22.77 2.88
C ALA A 398 8.42 -23.67 3.50
N GLU A 399 8.51 -24.92 3.05
CA GLU A 399 9.53 -25.88 3.50
C GLU A 399 10.91 -25.63 2.87
N VAL A 400 10.97 -25.40 1.56
CA VAL A 400 12.24 -25.46 0.80
C VAL A 400 12.80 -24.09 0.43
N GLY A 401 11.96 -23.04 0.34
CA GLY A 401 12.38 -21.66 0.07
C GLY A 401 13.05 -21.41 -1.30
N ARG A 402 12.88 -22.29 -2.29
CA ARG A 402 13.61 -22.21 -3.57
C ARG A 402 13.03 -21.17 -4.55
N PRO A 403 13.86 -20.28 -5.15
CA PRO A 403 13.40 -19.25 -6.10
C PRO A 403 12.69 -19.77 -7.36
N ARG A 404 13.00 -20.98 -7.83
CA ARG A 404 12.38 -21.55 -9.05
C ARG A 404 10.88 -21.81 -8.93
N LEU A 405 10.37 -21.98 -7.70
CA LEU A 405 8.94 -22.17 -7.41
C LEU A 405 8.18 -20.83 -7.29
N SER A 406 8.84 -19.68 -7.56
CA SER A 406 8.31 -18.39 -7.12
C SER A 406 7.48 -17.60 -8.11
N ARG A 407 7.51 -17.92 -9.42
CA ARG A 407 6.81 -17.09 -10.42
C ARG A 407 5.29 -17.18 -10.28
N ARG A 408 4.75 -18.41 -10.16
CA ARG A 408 3.31 -18.65 -10.01
C ARG A 408 2.75 -18.04 -8.72
N LEU A 409 3.52 -18.07 -7.64
CA LEU A 409 3.11 -17.52 -6.34
C LEU A 409 3.08 -15.98 -6.32
N ASN A 410 3.92 -15.31 -7.13
CA ASN A 410 3.84 -13.87 -7.31
C ASN A 410 2.57 -13.46 -8.07
N GLU A 411 2.24 -14.20 -9.14
CA GLU A 411 1.00 -13.98 -9.89
C GLU A 411 -0.23 -14.25 -9.01
N LEU A 412 -0.17 -15.26 -8.14
CA LEU A 412 -1.23 -15.56 -7.17
C LEU A 412 -1.50 -14.38 -6.22
N TRP A 413 -0.45 -13.79 -5.63
CA TRP A 413 -0.63 -12.65 -4.71
C TRP A 413 -1.37 -11.48 -5.36
N ALA A 414 -0.96 -11.10 -6.58
CA ALA A 414 -1.62 -10.02 -7.31
C ALA A 414 -3.06 -10.37 -7.74
N ALA A 415 -3.36 -11.66 -7.91
CA ALA A 415 -4.67 -12.12 -8.37
C ALA A 415 -5.73 -12.21 -7.26
N VAL A 416 -5.33 -12.28 -5.98
CA VAL A 416 -6.30 -12.37 -4.86
C VAL A 416 -6.85 -11.02 -4.41
N PHE A 417 -6.31 -9.90 -4.89
CA PHE A 417 -6.80 -8.57 -4.56
C PHE A 417 -7.46 -7.89 -5.77
N PRO A 418 -8.58 -7.18 -5.58
CA PRO A 418 -9.25 -6.97 -4.30
C PRO A 418 -10.08 -8.21 -3.88
N MET A 419 -10.17 -8.48 -2.59
CA MET A 419 -11.12 -9.46 -2.06
C MET A 419 -12.45 -8.78 -1.78
N VAL A 420 -13.55 -9.39 -2.19
CA VAL A 420 -14.89 -8.81 -2.08
C VAL A 420 -15.75 -9.70 -1.21
N LEU A 421 -16.22 -9.17 -0.08
CA LEU A 421 -17.41 -9.70 0.58
C LEU A 421 -18.61 -9.05 -0.11
N PRO A 422 -19.37 -9.80 -0.94
CA PRO A 422 -20.54 -9.25 -1.60
C PRO A 422 -21.60 -8.87 -0.54
N PRO A 423 -22.47 -7.90 -0.85
CA PRO A 423 -23.58 -7.58 0.02
C PRO A 423 -24.58 -8.76 0.04
N ASP A 424 -25.22 -9.00 1.19
CA ASP A 424 -26.24 -10.05 1.33
C ASP A 424 -27.52 -9.76 0.53
N ARG A 425 -27.70 -8.50 0.10
CA ARG A 425 -28.85 -7.98 -0.65
C ARG A 425 -28.35 -6.96 -1.69
N ASP A 426 -29.14 -6.71 -2.73
CA ASP A 426 -28.78 -5.74 -3.79
C ASP A 426 -28.47 -4.33 -3.25
N ASP A 427 -29.17 -3.91 -2.19
CA ASP A 427 -29.03 -2.63 -1.50
C ASP A 427 -28.23 -2.72 -0.18
N GLY A 428 -27.65 -3.89 0.10
CA GLY A 428 -26.91 -4.17 1.32
C GLY A 428 -25.51 -3.55 1.37
N LEU A 429 -24.80 -3.84 2.46
CA LEU A 429 -23.41 -3.45 2.66
C LEU A 429 -22.46 -4.55 2.16
N GLY A 430 -21.65 -4.23 1.16
CA GLY A 430 -20.50 -5.03 0.75
C GLY A 430 -19.19 -4.48 1.33
N ILE A 431 -18.16 -5.31 1.37
CA ILE A 431 -16.83 -4.92 1.87
C ILE A 431 -15.77 -5.32 0.85
N ILE A 432 -14.91 -4.38 0.48
CA ILE A 432 -13.79 -4.61 -0.44
C ILE A 432 -12.48 -4.44 0.33
N LEU A 433 -11.66 -5.48 0.35
CA LEU A 433 -10.37 -5.53 1.04
C LEU A 433 -9.24 -5.37 0.01
N LEU A 434 -8.37 -4.38 0.22
CA LEU A 434 -7.29 -4.02 -0.69
C LEU A 434 -5.91 -4.36 -0.10
N ASP A 435 -4.97 -4.69 -0.98
CA ASP A 435 -3.55 -4.64 -0.68
C ASP A 435 -3.01 -3.25 -1.03
N SER A 436 -2.65 -2.49 -0.01
CA SER A 436 -2.07 -1.16 -0.17
C SER A 436 -0.56 -1.12 -0.06
N ASN A 437 0.12 -2.27 0.04
CA ASN A 437 1.55 -2.31 0.31
C ASN A 437 2.36 -2.11 -0.97
N ALA A 438 3.29 -1.14 -0.95
CA ALA A 438 4.28 -1.05 -2.01
C ALA A 438 5.30 -2.20 -1.90
N ASP A 439 5.90 -2.55 -3.04
CA ASP A 439 6.98 -3.52 -3.10
C ASP A 439 8.29 -2.92 -2.59
N THR A 440 8.58 -3.16 -1.32
CA THR A 440 9.73 -2.55 -0.62
C THR A 440 10.76 -3.61 -0.24
N HIS A 441 12.02 -3.20 -0.27
CA HIS A 441 13.19 -4.07 -0.05
C HIS A 441 14.04 -3.61 1.14
N PHE A 442 13.63 -2.51 1.77
CA PHE A 442 14.39 -1.79 2.76
C PHE A 442 13.47 -1.15 3.80
N SER A 443 13.88 -1.20 5.07
CA SER A 443 13.06 -0.79 6.21
C SER A 443 12.59 0.67 6.15
N PHE A 444 13.38 1.59 5.61
CA PHE A 444 12.95 2.99 5.44
C PHE A 444 11.85 3.20 4.40
N THR A 445 11.74 2.27 3.44
CA THR A 445 10.68 2.30 2.43
C THR A 445 9.48 1.46 2.85
N ASN A 446 9.55 0.74 3.98
CA ASN A 446 8.55 -0.22 4.46
C ASN A 446 7.13 0.36 4.51
N ALA A 447 7.00 1.61 4.94
CA ALA A 447 5.74 2.32 5.14
C ALA A 447 5.12 2.89 3.85
N LEU A 448 5.77 2.72 2.69
CA LEU A 448 5.22 3.20 1.43
C LEU A 448 4.02 2.35 1.01
N GLY A 449 2.90 3.03 0.77
CA GLY A 449 1.67 2.40 0.29
C GLY A 449 1.26 2.86 -1.10
N MET A 450 0.67 1.97 -1.90
CA MET A 450 0.07 2.30 -3.20
C MET A 450 -1.10 1.38 -3.51
N ILE A 451 -2.05 1.85 -4.33
CA ILE A 451 -3.13 1.02 -4.88
C ILE A 451 -2.93 0.83 -6.37
N SER A 452 -2.98 -0.42 -6.85
CA SER A 452 -2.81 -0.69 -8.28
C SER A 452 -4.07 -0.40 -9.10
N VAL A 453 -3.91 -0.14 -10.40
CA VAL A 453 -5.03 0.09 -11.32
C VAL A 453 -5.94 -1.14 -11.40
N GLU A 454 -5.39 -2.34 -11.32
CA GLU A 454 -6.15 -3.59 -11.31
C GLU A 454 -7.09 -3.67 -10.12
N GLN A 455 -6.62 -3.26 -8.93
CA GLN A 455 -7.46 -3.22 -7.74
C GLN A 455 -8.61 -2.22 -7.89
N VAL A 456 -8.33 -1.04 -8.46
CA VAL A 456 -9.37 -0.04 -8.74
C VAL A 456 -10.38 -0.52 -9.79
N ARG A 457 -9.92 -1.19 -10.85
CA ARG A 457 -10.82 -1.87 -11.80
C ARG A 457 -11.67 -2.94 -11.12
N GLY A 458 -11.11 -3.66 -10.16
CA GLY A 458 -11.85 -4.65 -9.37
C GLY A 458 -12.95 -4.03 -8.53
N ILE A 459 -12.68 -2.86 -7.92
CA ILE A 459 -13.71 -2.06 -7.23
C ILE A 459 -14.82 -1.65 -8.20
N GLU A 460 -14.47 -1.15 -9.39
CA GLU A 460 -15.44 -0.74 -10.41
C GLU A 460 -16.31 -1.90 -10.89
N ILE A 461 -15.72 -3.09 -11.07
CA ILE A 461 -16.45 -4.32 -11.42
C ILE A 461 -17.43 -4.67 -10.29
N ALA A 462 -16.96 -4.75 -9.04
CA ALA A 462 -17.84 -5.07 -7.90
C ALA A 462 -19.00 -4.08 -7.77
N ALA A 463 -18.72 -2.79 -7.86
CA ALA A 463 -19.73 -1.74 -7.77
C ALA A 463 -20.71 -1.73 -8.97
N ALA A 464 -20.28 -2.19 -10.15
CA ALA A 464 -21.16 -2.34 -11.31
C ALA A 464 -22.07 -3.58 -11.20
N LEU A 465 -21.58 -4.67 -10.59
CA LEU A 465 -22.38 -5.87 -10.33
C LEU A 465 -23.46 -5.63 -9.27
N TYR A 466 -23.17 -4.79 -8.27
CA TYR A 466 -24.13 -4.39 -7.24
C TYR A 466 -24.33 -2.88 -7.25
N PRO A 467 -25.13 -2.35 -8.20
CA PRO A 467 -25.28 -0.91 -8.42
C PRO A 467 -25.99 -0.20 -7.25
N GLN A 468 -26.80 -0.92 -6.48
CA GLN A 468 -27.51 -0.38 -5.31
C GLN A 468 -26.76 -0.58 -3.99
N ALA A 469 -25.69 -1.38 -3.99
CA ALA A 469 -24.98 -1.68 -2.77
C ALA A 469 -24.24 -0.45 -2.22
N ARG A 470 -24.05 -0.48 -0.91
CA ARG A 470 -23.16 0.40 -0.16
C ARG A 470 -21.88 -0.35 0.13
N TRP A 471 -20.77 0.37 0.23
CA TRP A 471 -19.45 -0.24 0.27
C TRP A 471 -18.61 0.33 1.40
N ILE A 472 -18.01 -0.56 2.19
CA ILE A 472 -16.75 -0.27 2.85
C ILE A 472 -15.63 -0.64 1.88
N ILE A 473 -14.74 0.30 1.61
CA ILE A 473 -13.48 0.03 0.91
C ILE A 473 -12.38 0.14 1.95
N ALA A 474 -11.72 -0.97 2.24
CA ALA A 474 -10.75 -1.10 3.31
C ALA A 474 -9.34 -1.29 2.76
N LEU A 475 -8.37 -0.60 3.36
CA LEU A 475 -6.95 -0.69 3.07
C LEU A 475 -6.14 -0.38 4.32
N HIS A 476 -4.82 -0.54 4.30
CA HIS A 476 -3.99 -0.28 5.47
C HIS A 476 -3.50 1.17 5.54
N HIS A 477 -2.82 1.64 4.48
CA HIS A 477 -2.16 2.95 4.46
C HIS A 477 -3.15 4.12 4.39
N HIS A 478 -2.72 5.28 4.90
CA HIS A 478 -3.52 6.49 4.83
C HIS A 478 -3.82 6.88 3.40
N VAL A 479 -5.07 7.15 3.08
CA VAL A 479 -5.43 7.51 1.70
C VAL A 479 -4.97 8.94 1.37
N ILE A 480 -4.99 9.84 2.35
CA ILE A 480 -4.61 11.25 2.19
C ILE A 480 -4.02 11.79 3.50
N GLU A 481 -3.18 12.81 3.40
CA GLU A 481 -2.65 13.51 4.57
C GLU A 481 -3.75 14.30 5.29
N TYR A 482 -3.81 14.16 6.61
CA TYR A 482 -4.85 14.78 7.42
C TYR A 482 -4.70 16.29 7.50
N PRO A 483 -5.79 17.01 7.79
CA PRO A 483 -5.74 18.44 8.01
C PRO A 483 -5.08 18.84 9.34
N LYS A 484 -4.45 17.91 10.08
CA LYS A 484 -3.78 18.14 11.37
C LYS A 484 -2.35 18.66 11.18
N VAL A 485 -1.86 19.46 12.14
CA VAL A 485 -0.48 19.96 12.13
C VAL A 485 0.44 18.79 12.46
N ALA A 486 1.35 18.45 11.55
CA ALA A 486 2.42 17.51 11.86
C ALA A 486 3.48 18.22 12.70
N LYS A 487 3.94 17.55 13.76
CA LYS A 487 5.00 18.09 14.62
C LYS A 487 6.34 18.05 13.89
N VAL A 488 6.53 17.07 13.00
CA VAL A 488 7.76 16.88 12.23
C VAL A 488 7.41 16.53 10.78
N LEU A 489 8.13 17.09 9.81
CA LEU A 489 7.89 16.85 8.37
C LEU A 489 7.93 15.36 7.99
N SER A 490 8.75 14.56 8.68
CA SER A 490 8.85 13.12 8.47
C SER A 490 7.54 12.37 8.73
N GLU A 491 6.63 12.90 9.56
CA GLU A 491 5.31 12.29 9.81
C GLU A 491 4.39 12.39 8.59
N ARG A 492 4.67 13.33 7.66
CA ARG A 492 3.87 13.58 6.44
C ARG A 492 4.43 12.92 5.18
N ILE A 493 5.68 12.48 5.19
CA ILE A 493 6.34 11.92 4.01
C ILE A 493 6.42 10.40 4.16
N GLY A 494 5.77 9.68 3.25
CA GLY A 494 5.93 8.23 3.11
C GLY A 494 5.00 7.35 3.95
N THR A 495 3.97 7.92 4.58
CA THR A 495 2.97 7.19 5.41
C THR A 495 1.54 7.28 4.86
N ALA A 496 1.32 8.10 3.83
CA ALA A 496 0.10 8.08 3.03
C ALA A 496 0.38 7.42 1.68
N LEU A 497 -0.67 6.91 1.05
CA LEU A 497 -0.64 6.34 -0.28
C LEU A 497 0.02 7.31 -1.23
N VAL A 498 1.03 6.80 -1.93
CA VAL A 498 1.80 7.60 -2.88
C VAL A 498 0.87 8.12 -4.00
N ASN A 499 -0.07 7.29 -4.46
CA ASN A 499 -1.10 7.64 -5.45
C ASN A 499 -2.48 7.94 -4.83
N GLY A 500 -2.53 8.31 -3.55
CA GLY A 500 -3.76 8.46 -2.77
C GLY A 500 -4.78 9.43 -3.35
N ASN A 501 -4.33 10.60 -3.83
CA ASN A 501 -5.25 11.58 -4.44
C ASN A 501 -5.91 11.07 -5.72
N TRP A 502 -5.18 10.32 -6.56
CA TRP A 502 -5.78 9.68 -7.72
C TRP A 502 -6.81 8.64 -7.31
N PHE A 503 -6.50 7.84 -6.28
CA PHE A 503 -7.42 6.84 -5.77
C PHE A 503 -8.72 7.46 -5.23
N VAL A 504 -8.65 8.51 -4.40
CA VAL A 504 -9.84 9.24 -3.90
C VAL A 504 -10.67 9.79 -5.06
N ARG A 505 -10.04 10.46 -6.03
CA ARG A 505 -10.75 11.00 -7.21
C ARG A 505 -11.47 9.91 -7.99
N ARG A 506 -10.84 8.74 -8.15
CA ARG A 506 -11.45 7.64 -8.88
C ARG A 506 -12.67 7.07 -8.16
N LEU A 507 -12.64 7.05 -6.82
CA LEU A 507 -13.76 6.61 -6.00
C LEU A 507 -14.92 7.62 -5.93
N GLN A 508 -14.72 8.89 -6.30
CA GLN A 508 -15.81 9.87 -6.36
C GLN A 508 -16.96 9.43 -7.28
N ALA A 509 -16.66 8.63 -8.31
CA ALA A 509 -17.66 8.08 -9.21
C ALA A 509 -18.67 7.16 -8.50
N LEU A 510 -18.31 6.58 -7.34
CA LEU A 510 -19.20 5.78 -6.51
C LEU A 510 -20.11 6.64 -5.62
N GLY A 511 -19.84 7.95 -5.55
CA GLY A 511 -20.64 8.93 -4.83
C GLY A 511 -20.70 8.68 -3.33
N GLY A 512 -21.79 9.10 -2.70
CA GLY A 512 -22.04 8.92 -1.26
C GLY A 512 -22.40 7.50 -0.84
N ARG A 513 -21.98 6.47 -1.58
CA ARG A 513 -22.23 5.05 -1.27
C ARG A 513 -21.04 4.33 -0.64
N VAL A 514 -19.94 5.06 -0.41
CA VAL A 514 -18.66 4.50 0.00
C VAL A 514 -18.19 5.15 1.29
N VAL A 515 -17.70 4.32 2.22
CA VAL A 515 -16.85 4.73 3.34
C VAL A 515 -15.49 4.06 3.18
N LEU A 516 -14.43 4.85 3.21
CA LEU A 516 -13.06 4.36 3.22
C LEU A 516 -12.61 4.12 4.66
N MET A 517 -12.07 2.93 4.94
CA MET A 517 -11.58 2.54 6.28
C MET A 517 -10.12 2.10 6.20
N HIS A 518 -9.25 2.66 7.04
CA HIS A 518 -7.83 2.31 7.08
C HIS A 518 -7.18 2.47 8.46
N GLY A 519 -5.86 2.25 8.57
CA GLY A 519 -5.07 2.45 9.79
C GLY A 519 -3.67 2.97 9.47
N HIS A 520 -2.60 2.30 9.94
CA HIS A 520 -1.16 2.51 9.66
C HIS A 520 -0.40 3.49 10.58
N ARG A 521 -0.98 4.64 10.97
CA ARG A 521 -0.28 5.59 11.87
C ARG A 521 -0.65 5.45 13.35
N HIS A 522 -1.46 4.45 13.70
CA HIS A 522 -2.00 4.22 15.05
C HIS A 522 -2.84 5.38 15.61
N ILE A 523 -3.20 6.36 14.77
CA ILE A 523 -3.98 7.54 15.16
C ILE A 523 -5.32 7.55 14.46
N ASP A 524 -6.31 8.06 15.16
CA ASP A 524 -7.65 8.20 14.65
C ASP A 524 -7.84 9.49 13.84
N TRP A 525 -8.68 9.37 12.83
CA TRP A 525 -9.24 10.50 12.11
C TRP A 525 -10.51 10.07 11.38
N ILE A 526 -11.54 10.88 11.50
CA ILE A 526 -12.79 10.71 10.76
C ILE A 526 -13.02 12.02 10.03
N GLY A 527 -13.05 11.95 8.71
CA GLY A 527 -13.13 13.13 7.88
C GLY A 527 -13.77 12.88 6.52
N LYS A 528 -13.78 13.94 5.72
CA LYS A 528 -14.27 13.91 4.36
C LYS A 528 -13.22 14.49 3.42
N CYS A 529 -13.04 13.85 2.28
CA CYS A 529 -12.24 14.37 1.19
C CYS A 529 -12.95 14.06 -0.13
N ALA A 530 -13.07 15.06 -1.00
CA ALA A 530 -13.70 14.88 -2.31
C ALA A 530 -15.14 14.29 -2.27
N GLY A 531 -15.86 14.46 -1.16
CA GLY A 531 -17.21 13.92 -0.94
C GLY A 531 -17.25 12.50 -0.33
N LEU A 532 -16.10 11.85 -0.16
CA LEU A 532 -15.97 10.53 0.45
C LEU A 532 -15.70 10.65 1.95
N ALA A 533 -16.37 9.81 2.74
CA ALA A 533 -16.05 9.63 4.15
C ALA A 533 -14.80 8.74 4.27
N ILE A 534 -13.83 9.19 5.07
CA ILE A 534 -12.58 8.48 5.33
C ILE A 534 -12.44 8.32 6.84
N VAL A 535 -12.17 7.09 7.26
CA VAL A 535 -12.09 6.67 8.66
C VAL A 535 -10.76 5.96 8.87
N SER A 536 -10.04 6.42 9.88
CA SER A 536 -8.78 5.84 10.33
C SER A 536 -8.94 5.30 11.72
N ALA A 537 -8.63 4.04 11.91
CA ALA A 537 -8.62 3.42 13.22
C ALA A 537 -7.35 3.80 13.99
N PRO A 538 -7.46 4.12 15.29
CA PRO A 538 -6.32 4.07 16.19
C PRO A 538 -5.92 2.60 16.42
N SER A 539 -4.73 2.39 16.99
CA SER A 539 -4.39 1.05 17.47
C SER A 539 -5.04 0.78 18.84
N PRO A 540 -5.75 -0.35 19.03
CA PRO A 540 -6.20 -0.79 20.34
C PRO A 540 -5.09 -1.49 21.14
N VAL A 541 -3.88 -1.56 20.60
CA VAL A 541 -2.73 -2.19 21.25
C VAL A 541 -1.60 -1.20 21.44
N MET A 542 -1.17 -0.52 20.38
CA MET A 542 0.00 0.36 20.33
C MET A 542 -0.24 1.72 21.00
N GLU A 543 0.79 2.58 20.97
CA GLU A 543 0.76 3.99 21.42
C GLU A 543 0.50 4.21 22.92
N ALA A 544 0.58 3.17 23.74
CA ALA A 544 0.43 3.28 25.18
C ALA A 544 1.25 2.21 25.91
N THR A 545 1.87 2.55 27.05
CA THR A 545 2.50 1.58 27.96
C THR A 545 1.47 0.64 28.56
N ASP A 546 1.89 -0.52 29.09
CA ASP A 546 0.99 -1.57 29.62
C ASP A 546 -0.10 -1.05 30.58
N GLY A 547 0.27 -0.18 31.52
CA GLY A 547 -0.66 0.44 32.48
C GLY A 547 -1.58 1.55 31.94
N SER A 548 -1.39 2.00 30.69
CA SER A 548 -2.20 3.04 30.06
C SER A 548 -3.31 2.44 29.19
N SER A 549 -4.49 3.06 29.19
CA SER A 549 -5.60 2.63 28.34
C SER A 549 -5.39 2.97 26.87
N THR A 550 -5.90 2.12 25.98
CA THR A 550 -6.04 2.37 24.53
C THR A 550 -7.51 2.33 24.16
N TYR A 551 -7.85 2.45 22.88
CA TYR A 551 -9.25 2.40 22.45
C TYR A 551 -9.37 2.02 20.97
N PHE A 552 -10.57 1.64 20.57
CA PHE A 552 -10.99 1.49 19.17
C PHE A 552 -12.40 2.05 18.98
N TYR A 553 -12.89 2.01 17.74
CA TYR A 553 -14.23 2.48 17.41
C TYR A 553 -15.12 1.36 16.89
N ILE A 554 -16.39 1.41 17.30
CA ILE A 554 -17.47 0.74 16.61
C ILE A 554 -18.22 1.80 15.81
N HIS A 555 -18.18 1.65 14.49
CA HIS A 555 -18.88 2.54 13.58
C HIS A 555 -20.27 1.97 13.28
N THR A 556 -21.29 2.81 13.46
CA THR A 556 -22.63 2.51 12.94
C THR A 556 -22.79 3.19 11.59
N LEU A 557 -22.85 2.39 10.54
CA LEU A 557 -23.14 2.82 9.18
C LEU A 557 -24.64 2.77 8.96
N ALA A 558 -25.21 3.76 8.29
CA ALA A 558 -26.64 3.82 8.06
C ALA A 558 -26.98 4.24 6.63
N THR A 559 -28.03 3.64 6.07
CA THR A 559 -28.77 4.19 4.94
C THR A 559 -29.91 5.04 5.45
N ARG A 560 -29.96 6.29 5.00
CA ARG A 560 -31.04 7.23 5.29
C ARG A 560 -32.15 7.11 4.26
N THR A 561 -33.35 7.58 4.62
CA THR A 561 -34.55 7.62 3.77
C THR A 561 -34.39 8.41 2.46
N ASP A 562 -33.42 9.33 2.39
CA ASP A 562 -33.04 10.06 1.17
C ASP A 562 -32.03 9.27 0.29
N GLY A 563 -31.72 8.03 0.65
CA GLY A 563 -30.78 7.16 -0.01
C GLY A 563 -29.31 7.43 0.33
N GLN A 564 -29.00 8.42 1.18
CA GLN A 564 -27.62 8.70 1.58
C GLN A 564 -27.08 7.61 2.49
N PHE A 565 -25.84 7.18 2.23
CA PHE A 565 -25.09 6.28 3.10
C PHE A 565 -24.05 7.07 3.87
N GLY A 566 -23.95 6.83 5.17
CA GLY A 566 -23.07 7.60 6.02
C GLY A 566 -22.79 6.95 7.36
N LEU A 567 -21.86 7.57 8.07
CA LEU A 567 -21.48 7.20 9.44
C LEU A 567 -22.37 7.97 10.41
N LEU A 568 -22.96 7.26 11.37
CA LEU A 568 -23.50 7.86 12.58
C LEU A 568 -22.37 8.15 13.58
N THR A 569 -22.71 8.77 14.72
CA THR A 569 -21.74 9.02 15.79
C THR A 569 -21.05 7.70 16.20
N PRO A 570 -19.71 7.62 16.12
CA PRO A 570 -18.98 6.41 16.44
C PRO A 570 -18.99 6.15 17.96
N GLU A 571 -19.08 4.87 18.33
CA GLU A 571 -18.92 4.43 19.71
C GLU A 571 -17.43 4.22 19.99
N ARG A 572 -16.87 4.98 20.94
CA ARG A 572 -15.48 4.81 21.39
C ARG A 572 -15.44 3.78 22.51
N VAL A 573 -14.71 2.69 22.29
CA VAL A 573 -14.56 1.61 23.26
C VAL A 573 -13.16 1.64 23.84
N VAL A 574 -13.05 1.78 25.16
CA VAL A 574 -11.77 1.82 25.88
C VAL A 574 -11.29 0.40 26.20
N VAL A 575 -10.01 0.14 25.95
CA VAL A 575 -9.31 -1.08 26.36
C VAL A 575 -8.38 -0.72 27.51
N ASP A 576 -8.69 -1.24 28.70
CA ASP A 576 -7.97 -0.86 29.91
C ASP A 576 -6.50 -1.35 29.91
N GLY A 577 -5.65 -0.48 30.45
CA GLY A 577 -4.28 -0.80 30.77
C GLY A 577 -4.17 -1.70 31.99
N GLN A 578 -3.19 -2.59 32.00
CA GLN A 578 -2.82 -3.39 33.16
C GLN A 578 -1.29 -3.48 33.19
N PRO A 579 -0.63 -3.09 34.30
CA PRO A 579 0.83 -3.05 34.41
C PRO A 579 1.49 -4.44 34.40
#